data_AF-A0A7V1LQ59-F1
#
_entry.id   AF-A0A7V1LQ59-F1
#
_cell.length_a   1.000
_cell.length_b   1.000
_cell.length_c   1.000
_cell.angle_alpha   90.00
_cell.angle_beta   90.00
_cell.angle_gamma   90.00
#
_symmetry.space_group_name_H-M   'P 1'
#
loop_
_entity.id
_entity.type
_entity.pdbx_description
1 polymer ?
#
loop_
_entity_poly.entity_id
_entity_poly.type
_entity_poly.pdbx_seq_one_letter_code
_entity_poly.pdbx_strand_id
1 'polypeptide(L)'
;MFTYQVRKRTIRLLEKKAISFPAKVSLVFYMQPLQPFGCSKDGGKTAVENVAASVFFNANTGHHHVASVAPLKPLDVKLEETNRTLEIKGNKFFITTEVLTLLDLDMLVNSIFFCFPILLNVDFADPPIIERVDGTINNIPFRWELNDWNMTAQITSQNKQEKRIVGAWDRFDIISNPANRRLVAAIQYFHVFARLTRAGQTPWEFMSEAIVNLSKVLESLFPPQIKKQGSIDAARIGLEELGYESSYIEKNLIPAIALRNNIDSGHVDLSIFTLDQLTVLQTYTESVESIFRDLLSKIFEKIEAGTYSVVPYKENKHRRDAAKIIERLKEHGGSHA
;
A
#
# COMPACT_ATOMS: atom_id res chain seq x y z
N MET A 1 -10.87 -5.11 1.52
CA MET A 1 -10.25 -3.78 1.72
C MET A 1 -11.08 -2.64 1.09
N PHE A 2 -12.38 -2.53 1.40
CA PHE A 2 -13.16 -1.29 1.14
C PHE A 2 -12.90 -0.21 2.19
N THR A 3 -12.30 -0.63 3.30
CA THR A 3 -12.24 0.07 4.58
C THR A 3 -11.21 1.19 4.61
N TYR A 4 -10.29 1.28 3.65
CA TYR A 4 -9.17 2.23 3.66
C TYR A 4 -9.16 3.22 2.50
N GLN A 5 -10.31 3.51 1.89
CA GLN A 5 -10.40 4.43 0.77
C GLN A 5 -10.39 5.88 1.28
N VAL A 6 -9.19 6.40 1.52
CA VAL A 6 -9.04 7.54 2.43
C VAL A 6 -9.12 8.90 1.76
N ARG A 7 -8.49 9.07 0.59
CA ARG A 7 -8.34 10.42 0.07
C ARG A 7 -9.65 10.92 -0.48
N LYS A 8 -10.24 11.90 0.21
CA LYS A 8 -11.43 12.61 -0.25
C LYS A 8 -11.20 13.10 -1.66
N ARG A 9 -12.10 12.70 -2.56
CA ARG A 9 -12.14 13.17 -3.94
C ARG A 9 -13.35 14.05 -4.12
N THR A 10 -13.26 14.98 -5.05
CA THR A 10 -14.34 15.92 -5.32
C THR A 10 -14.58 16.01 -6.81
N ILE A 11 -15.84 16.28 -7.16
CA ILE A 11 -16.25 16.60 -8.52
C ILE A 11 -15.88 18.06 -8.75
N ARG A 12 -14.82 18.28 -9.53
CA ARG A 12 -14.38 19.62 -9.93
C ARG A 12 -14.89 19.94 -11.32
N LEU A 13 -15.80 20.91 -11.40
CA LEU A 13 -16.28 21.43 -12.67
C LEU A 13 -15.17 22.24 -13.34
N LEU A 14 -14.95 22.00 -14.63
CA LEU A 14 -13.98 22.78 -15.41
C LEU A 14 -14.56 24.14 -15.82
N GLU A 15 -15.89 24.30 -15.73
CA GLU A 15 -16.61 25.53 -16.01
C GLU A 15 -17.38 25.97 -14.76
N LYS A 16 -17.43 27.28 -14.48
CA LYS A 16 -18.19 27.86 -13.36
C LYS A 16 -19.69 27.98 -13.68
N LYS A 17 -20.30 26.91 -14.17
CA LYS A 17 -21.73 26.85 -14.49
C LYS A 17 -22.50 26.20 -13.34
N ALA A 18 -23.69 26.73 -13.05
CA ALA A 18 -24.61 26.08 -12.12
C ALA A 18 -25.09 24.75 -12.72
N ILE A 19 -25.18 23.72 -11.87
CA ILE A 19 -25.75 22.42 -12.23
C ILE A 19 -27.17 22.36 -11.67
N SER A 20 -28.09 21.86 -12.49
CA SER A 20 -29.43 21.46 -12.08
C SER A 20 -29.58 19.95 -12.21
N PHE A 21 -30.31 19.33 -11.28
CA PHE A 21 -30.69 17.93 -11.34
C PHE A 21 -32.23 17.80 -11.50
N PRO A 22 -32.75 16.73 -12.12
CA PRO A 22 -32.02 15.57 -12.67
C PRO A 22 -31.12 15.96 -13.84
N ALA A 23 -30.05 15.20 -14.05
CA ALA A 23 -29.05 15.51 -15.04
C ALA A 23 -28.61 14.25 -15.81
N LYS A 24 -28.42 14.40 -17.11
CA LYS A 24 -27.75 13.38 -17.92
C LYS A 24 -26.24 13.47 -17.66
N VAL A 25 -25.64 12.34 -17.28
CA VAL A 25 -24.21 12.24 -17.02
C VAL A 25 -23.55 11.27 -17.99
N SER A 26 -22.34 11.60 -18.40
CA SER A 26 -21.45 10.71 -19.15
C SER A 26 -20.12 10.64 -18.42
N LEU A 27 -19.72 9.45 -18.00
CA LEU A 27 -18.52 9.18 -17.22
C LEU A 27 -17.52 8.42 -18.08
N VAL A 28 -16.23 8.64 -17.82
CA VAL A 28 -15.11 7.92 -18.43
C VAL A 28 -14.12 7.52 -17.36
N PHE A 29 -13.99 6.22 -17.12
CA PHE A 29 -13.00 5.63 -16.22
C PHE A 29 -11.81 5.13 -17.06
N TYR A 30 -10.60 5.51 -16.66
CA TYR A 30 -9.37 5.12 -17.36
C TYR A 30 -8.69 3.98 -16.60
N MET A 31 -8.70 2.80 -17.20
CA MET A 31 -8.19 1.56 -16.61
C MET A 31 -6.68 1.41 -16.84
N GLN A 32 -6.01 0.79 -15.87
CA GLN A 32 -4.62 0.34 -15.91
C GLN A 32 -4.50 -1.08 -15.31
N PRO A 33 -3.46 -1.86 -15.60
CA PRO A 33 -2.49 -1.61 -16.67
C PRO A 33 -3.15 -1.66 -18.06
N LEU A 34 -2.55 -1.06 -19.08
CA LEU A 34 -3.13 -0.98 -20.43
C LEU A 34 -3.23 -2.32 -21.17
N GLN A 35 -2.38 -3.28 -20.80
CA GLN A 35 -2.15 -4.51 -21.55
C GLN A 35 -3.38 -5.46 -21.59
N PRO A 36 -4.06 -5.74 -20.46
CA PRO A 36 -5.28 -6.57 -20.48
C PRO A 36 -6.42 -5.98 -21.33
N PHE A 37 -6.36 -4.69 -21.64
CA PHE A 37 -7.35 -3.97 -22.43
C PHE A 37 -6.96 -3.82 -23.91
N GLY A 38 -5.85 -4.42 -24.34
CA GLY A 38 -5.36 -4.35 -25.72
C GLY A 38 -4.79 -2.98 -26.13
N CYS A 39 -4.45 -2.14 -25.16
CA CYS A 39 -3.90 -0.81 -25.42
C CYS A 39 -2.37 -0.74 -25.29
N SER A 40 -1.71 -1.80 -24.82
CA SER A 40 -0.25 -1.90 -24.82
C SER A 40 0.22 -3.34 -25.01
N LYS A 41 1.45 -3.48 -25.55
CA LYS A 41 2.20 -4.74 -25.61
C LYS A 41 3.14 -4.92 -24.41
N ASP A 42 3.18 -3.95 -23.51
CA ASP A 42 4.06 -3.97 -22.35
C ASP A 42 3.82 -5.21 -21.50
N GLY A 43 4.86 -5.67 -20.81
CA GLY A 43 4.83 -6.94 -20.10
C GLY A 43 3.78 -7.01 -18.99
N GLY A 44 3.34 -8.23 -18.69
CA GLY A 44 2.43 -8.54 -17.58
C GLY A 44 2.44 -10.03 -17.26
N LYS A 45 1.34 -10.54 -16.74
CA LYS A 45 1.10 -11.98 -16.54
C LYS A 45 0.22 -12.59 -17.61
N THR A 46 -0.30 -11.78 -18.53
CA THR A 46 -1.17 -12.21 -19.63
C THR A 46 -0.39 -12.30 -20.96
N ALA A 47 -0.52 -13.39 -21.70
CA ALA A 47 0.00 -13.52 -23.07
C ALA A 47 -1.15 -13.56 -24.08
N VAL A 48 -0.93 -13.04 -25.29
CA VAL A 48 -1.93 -13.08 -26.36
C VAL A 48 -1.90 -14.45 -27.04
N GLU A 49 -3.05 -15.09 -27.13
CA GLU A 49 -3.19 -16.38 -27.79
C GLU A 49 -2.77 -16.30 -29.26
N ASN A 50 -2.07 -17.32 -29.76
CA ASN A 50 -1.61 -17.40 -31.15
C ASN A 50 -0.71 -16.23 -31.60
N VAL A 51 -0.08 -15.53 -30.66
CA VAL A 51 0.90 -14.47 -30.91
C VAL A 51 2.22 -14.85 -30.26
N ALA A 52 3.32 -14.68 -30.99
CA ALA A 52 4.65 -14.89 -30.43
C ALA A 52 4.87 -13.99 -29.20
N ALA A 53 5.48 -14.53 -28.14
CA ALA A 53 5.74 -13.80 -26.91
C ALA A 53 7.16 -14.07 -26.41
N SER A 54 7.71 -13.11 -25.67
CA SER A 54 8.95 -13.25 -24.93
C SER A 54 8.63 -13.30 -23.43
N VAL A 55 9.25 -14.25 -22.73
CA VAL A 55 9.21 -14.32 -21.27
C VAL A 55 10.50 -13.72 -20.74
N PHE A 56 10.37 -12.70 -19.91
CA PHE A 56 11.49 -12.16 -19.15
C PHE A 56 11.50 -12.84 -17.78
N PHE A 57 12.64 -13.43 -17.40
CA PHE A 57 12.86 -13.99 -16.08
C PHE A 57 14.16 -13.45 -15.49
N ASN A 58 14.06 -12.72 -14.38
CA ASN A 58 15.22 -12.26 -13.63
C ASN A 58 15.66 -13.34 -12.64
N ALA A 59 16.70 -14.10 -12.99
CA ALA A 59 17.22 -15.18 -12.16
C ALA A 59 17.72 -14.74 -10.78
N ASN A 60 18.02 -13.45 -10.57
CA ASN A 60 18.49 -12.93 -9.28
C ASN A 60 17.34 -12.57 -8.34
N THR A 61 16.16 -12.21 -8.87
CA THR A 61 15.01 -11.76 -8.06
C THR A 61 13.79 -12.68 -8.14
N GLY A 62 13.78 -13.62 -9.10
CA GLY A 62 12.63 -14.46 -9.43
C GLY A 62 11.50 -13.70 -10.14
N HIS A 63 11.64 -12.39 -10.34
CA HIS A 63 10.63 -11.57 -11.01
C HIS A 63 10.54 -11.95 -12.49
N HIS A 64 9.32 -12.12 -12.98
CA HIS A 64 9.06 -12.47 -14.36
C HIS A 64 7.82 -11.78 -14.90
N HIS A 65 7.80 -11.59 -16.21
CA HIS A 65 6.64 -11.13 -16.95
C HIS A 65 6.70 -11.68 -18.38
N VAL A 66 5.56 -11.71 -19.05
CA VAL A 66 5.44 -12.08 -20.47
C VAL A 66 5.07 -10.86 -21.28
N ALA A 67 5.70 -10.69 -22.45
CA ALA A 67 5.42 -9.61 -23.40
C ALA A 67 5.14 -10.21 -24.78
N SER A 68 3.94 -10.00 -25.29
CA SER A 68 3.55 -10.47 -26.63
C SER A 68 4.07 -9.50 -27.69
N VAL A 69 4.48 -10.02 -28.86
CA VAL A 69 5.01 -9.20 -29.96
C VAL A 69 3.96 -8.20 -30.47
N ALA A 70 2.68 -8.57 -30.41
CA ALA A 70 1.54 -7.69 -30.68
C ALA A 70 0.61 -7.66 -29.45
N PRO A 71 -0.05 -6.51 -29.17
CA PRO A 71 -1.05 -6.43 -28.12
C PRO A 71 -2.34 -7.19 -28.50
N LEU A 72 -3.25 -7.37 -27.53
CA LEU A 72 -4.63 -7.74 -27.84
C LEU A 72 -5.26 -6.67 -28.76
N LYS A 73 -6.27 -7.05 -29.53
CA LYS A 73 -7.17 -6.03 -30.11
C LYS A 73 -7.80 -5.25 -28.95
N PRO A 74 -7.88 -3.90 -29.03
CA PRO A 74 -8.56 -3.12 -28.00
C PRO A 74 -9.96 -3.68 -27.74
N LEU A 75 -10.32 -3.83 -26.47
CA LEU A 75 -11.65 -4.31 -26.11
C LEU A 75 -12.73 -3.38 -26.70
N ASP A 76 -13.81 -3.96 -27.20
CA ASP A 76 -14.97 -3.22 -27.70
C ASP A 76 -16.22 -3.94 -27.22
N VAL A 77 -16.71 -3.54 -26.05
CA VAL A 77 -17.83 -4.19 -25.36
C VAL A 77 -18.88 -3.13 -25.11
N LYS A 78 -20.12 -3.39 -25.52
CA LYS A 78 -21.26 -2.50 -25.27
C LYS A 78 -22.37 -3.28 -24.56
N LEU A 79 -22.85 -2.75 -23.45
CA LEU A 79 -23.97 -3.29 -22.69
C LEU A 79 -25.07 -2.22 -22.61
N GLU A 80 -26.30 -2.62 -22.93
CA GLU A 80 -27.48 -1.77 -22.84
C GLU A 80 -28.37 -2.26 -21.71
N GLU A 81 -28.63 -1.38 -20.74
CA GLU A 81 -29.60 -1.59 -19.69
C GLU A 81 -30.72 -0.56 -19.79
N THR A 82 -31.85 -0.80 -19.12
CA THR A 82 -33.05 0.05 -19.22
C THR A 82 -32.78 1.54 -19.05
N ASN A 83 -31.90 1.91 -18.12
CA ASN A 83 -31.64 3.31 -17.75
C ASN A 83 -30.19 3.76 -17.97
N ARG A 84 -29.31 2.88 -18.45
CA ARG A 84 -27.89 3.19 -18.63
C ARG A 84 -27.27 2.45 -19.80
N THR A 85 -26.29 3.08 -20.43
CA THR A 85 -25.42 2.45 -21.42
C THR A 85 -24.02 2.37 -20.86
N LEU A 86 -23.42 1.19 -20.96
CA LEU A 86 -22.05 0.90 -20.56
C LEU A 86 -21.25 0.53 -21.81
N GLU A 87 -20.06 1.08 -21.96
CA GLU A 87 -19.21 0.78 -23.11
C GLU A 87 -17.75 0.71 -22.69
N ILE A 88 -17.01 -0.33 -23.09
CA ILE A 88 -15.57 -0.43 -22.92
C ILE A 88 -14.95 -0.32 -24.31
N LYS A 89 -14.08 0.68 -24.51
CA LYS A 89 -13.25 0.85 -25.72
C LYS A 89 -11.77 0.92 -25.32
N GLY A 90 -11.06 -0.18 -25.54
CA GLY A 90 -9.71 -0.36 -25.02
C GLY A 90 -9.72 -0.23 -23.50
N ASN A 91 -8.88 0.65 -22.96
CA ASN A 91 -8.75 0.90 -21.53
C ASN A 91 -9.75 1.94 -20.98
N LYS A 92 -10.71 2.39 -21.78
CA LYS A 92 -11.69 3.39 -21.35
C LYS A 92 -13.03 2.73 -21.12
N PHE A 93 -13.57 2.90 -19.92
CA PHE A 93 -14.91 2.45 -19.55
C PHE A 93 -15.85 3.66 -19.46
N PHE A 94 -16.86 3.69 -20.33
CA PHE A 94 -17.84 4.74 -20.47
C PHE A 94 -19.16 4.33 -19.81
N ILE A 95 -19.78 5.26 -19.09
CA ILE A 95 -21.12 5.09 -18.54
C ILE A 95 -21.95 6.32 -18.91
N THR A 96 -23.11 6.14 -19.53
CA THR A 96 -24.09 7.20 -19.72
C THR A 96 -25.39 6.84 -19.03
N THR A 97 -25.87 7.72 -18.15
CA THR A 97 -27.08 7.53 -17.34
C THR A 97 -27.69 8.87 -16.95
N GLU A 98 -28.91 8.86 -16.42
CA GLU A 98 -29.47 9.99 -15.68
C GLU A 98 -29.22 9.81 -14.18
N VAL A 99 -28.99 10.90 -13.45
CA VAL A 99 -28.84 10.94 -11.99
C VAL A 99 -29.75 12.02 -11.40
N LEU A 100 -30.31 11.76 -10.22
CA LEU A 100 -31.29 12.67 -9.59
C LEU A 100 -30.63 13.69 -8.67
N THR A 101 -29.44 13.39 -8.15
CA THR A 101 -28.70 14.26 -7.23
C THR A 101 -27.19 14.14 -7.44
N LEU A 102 -26.45 15.08 -6.85
CA LEU A 102 -24.99 14.99 -6.78
C LEU A 102 -24.53 13.77 -5.97
N LEU A 103 -25.30 13.36 -4.96
CA LEU A 103 -25.00 12.19 -4.14
C LEU A 103 -25.10 10.90 -4.97
N ASP A 104 -26.11 10.77 -5.84
CA ASP A 104 -26.24 9.60 -6.73
C ASP A 104 -25.06 9.47 -7.67
N LEU A 105 -24.60 10.60 -8.22
CA LEU A 105 -23.39 10.64 -9.06
C LEU A 105 -22.15 10.23 -8.29
N ASP A 106 -21.95 10.75 -7.08
CA ASP A 106 -20.81 10.39 -6.24
C ASP A 106 -20.85 8.89 -5.87
N MET A 107 -22.01 8.36 -5.47
CA MET A 107 -22.18 6.94 -5.19
C MET A 107 -21.87 6.06 -6.41
N LEU A 108 -22.32 6.45 -7.60
CA LEU A 108 -22.03 5.75 -8.84
C LEU A 108 -20.52 5.75 -9.15
N VAL A 109 -19.87 6.92 -9.08
CA VAL A 109 -18.43 7.03 -9.34
C VAL A 109 -17.63 6.20 -8.35
N ASN A 110 -17.91 6.31 -7.04
CA ASN A 110 -17.22 5.54 -6.00
C ASN A 110 -17.42 4.03 -6.20
N SER A 111 -18.66 3.58 -6.45
CA SER A 111 -18.95 2.16 -6.63
C SER A 111 -18.17 1.57 -7.81
N ILE A 112 -18.13 2.25 -8.95
CA ILE A 112 -17.37 1.79 -10.10
C ILE A 112 -15.87 1.89 -9.86
N PHE A 113 -15.39 3.03 -9.34
CA PHE A 113 -13.97 3.26 -9.11
C PHE A 113 -13.33 2.21 -8.21
N PHE A 114 -14.05 1.79 -7.17
CA PHE A 114 -13.50 0.89 -6.16
C PHE A 114 -13.93 -0.58 -6.31
N CYS A 115 -15.17 -0.86 -6.70
CA CYS A 115 -15.66 -2.24 -6.75
C CYS A 115 -15.33 -2.92 -8.08
N PHE A 116 -15.43 -2.19 -9.19
CA PHE A 116 -15.30 -2.81 -10.52
C PHE A 116 -13.92 -3.41 -10.78
N PRO A 117 -12.79 -2.76 -10.43
CA PRO A 117 -11.48 -3.37 -10.62
C PRO A 117 -11.27 -4.63 -9.76
N ILE A 118 -11.86 -4.69 -8.56
CA ILE A 118 -11.83 -5.87 -7.69
C ILE A 118 -12.56 -7.05 -8.35
N LEU A 119 -13.71 -6.78 -8.98
CA LEU A 119 -14.45 -7.81 -9.71
C LEU A 119 -13.65 -8.32 -10.92
N LEU A 120 -13.03 -7.41 -11.69
CA LEU A 120 -12.20 -7.80 -12.83
C LEU A 120 -10.98 -8.64 -12.41
N ASN A 121 -10.42 -8.37 -11.23
CA ASN A 121 -9.27 -9.11 -10.71
C ASN A 121 -9.58 -10.60 -10.40
N VAL A 122 -10.84 -11.02 -10.44
CA VAL A 122 -11.20 -12.44 -10.39
C VAL A 122 -10.81 -13.15 -11.69
N ASP A 123 -10.98 -12.47 -12.83
CA ASP A 123 -10.78 -13.06 -14.16
C ASP A 123 -9.46 -12.62 -14.83
N PHE A 124 -8.87 -11.50 -14.37
CA PHE A 124 -7.67 -10.93 -14.96
C PHE A 124 -6.42 -11.38 -14.19
N ALA A 125 -5.39 -11.83 -14.91
CA ALA A 125 -4.11 -12.20 -14.29
C ALA A 125 -3.32 -10.99 -13.78
N ASP A 126 -3.53 -9.83 -14.41
CA ASP A 126 -2.94 -8.55 -14.05
C ASP A 126 -4.03 -7.67 -13.40
N PRO A 127 -3.90 -7.26 -12.12
CA PRO A 127 -4.96 -6.62 -11.36
C PRO A 127 -5.30 -5.25 -11.94
N PRO A 128 -6.52 -5.04 -12.48
CA PRO A 128 -6.89 -3.74 -12.98
C PRO A 128 -7.04 -2.71 -11.85
N ILE A 129 -6.79 -1.45 -12.16
CA ILE A 129 -7.09 -0.28 -11.33
C ILE A 129 -7.72 0.80 -12.20
N ILE A 130 -8.38 1.78 -11.58
CA ILE A 130 -8.81 3.00 -12.27
C ILE A 130 -7.86 4.13 -11.87
N GLU A 131 -7.18 4.69 -12.87
CA GLU A 131 -6.21 5.78 -12.69
C GLU A 131 -6.93 7.13 -12.55
N ARG A 132 -7.96 7.34 -13.37
CA ARG A 132 -8.65 8.62 -13.51
C ARG A 132 -10.13 8.42 -13.82
N VAL A 133 -10.95 9.39 -13.40
CA VAL A 133 -12.35 9.51 -13.81
C VAL A 133 -12.61 10.94 -14.31
N ASP A 134 -13.09 11.04 -15.54
CA ASP A 134 -13.58 12.27 -16.16
C ASP A 134 -15.07 12.12 -16.47
N GLY A 135 -15.75 13.23 -16.76
CA GLY A 135 -17.12 13.14 -17.26
C GLY A 135 -17.75 14.47 -17.60
N THR A 136 -19.05 14.43 -17.89
CA THR A 136 -19.90 15.60 -18.11
C THR A 136 -21.22 15.48 -17.34
N ILE A 137 -21.74 16.59 -16.83
CA ILE A 137 -23.09 16.71 -16.25
C ILE A 137 -23.87 17.73 -17.08
N ASN A 138 -24.90 17.31 -17.80
CA ASN A 138 -25.62 18.17 -18.77
C ASN A 138 -24.64 18.93 -19.73
N ASN A 139 -23.66 18.19 -20.27
CA ASN A 139 -22.56 18.70 -21.12
C ASN A 139 -21.55 19.63 -20.42
N ILE A 140 -21.64 19.85 -19.10
CA ILE A 140 -20.65 20.59 -18.33
C ILE A 140 -19.54 19.62 -17.92
N PRO A 141 -18.30 19.78 -18.41
CA PRO A 141 -17.21 18.85 -18.12
C PRO A 141 -16.73 18.96 -16.67
N PHE A 142 -16.40 17.81 -16.08
CA PHE A 142 -15.83 17.71 -14.74
C PHE A 142 -14.70 16.68 -14.67
N ARG A 143 -13.90 16.78 -13.61
CA ARG A 143 -12.93 15.76 -13.19
C ARG A 143 -13.21 15.32 -11.77
N TRP A 144 -13.01 14.04 -11.50
CA TRP A 144 -13.07 13.51 -10.14
C TRP A 144 -11.64 13.31 -9.61
N GLU A 145 -11.17 14.32 -8.90
CA GLU A 145 -9.77 14.45 -8.46
C GLU A 145 -9.64 14.52 -6.94
N LEU A 146 -8.41 14.33 -6.45
CA LEU A 146 -8.11 14.46 -5.02
C LEU A 146 -8.43 15.88 -4.55
N ASN A 147 -9.23 16.01 -3.49
CA ASN A 147 -9.58 17.30 -2.90
C ASN A 147 -8.38 17.91 -2.18
N ASP A 148 -7.69 17.09 -1.40
CA ASP A 148 -6.50 17.46 -0.63
C ASP A 148 -5.41 16.41 -0.88
N TRP A 149 -4.17 16.87 -0.98
CA TRP A 149 -3.01 16.00 -1.06
C TRP A 149 -1.84 16.62 -0.34
N ASN A 150 -1.08 15.76 0.33
CA ASN A 150 0.21 16.11 0.90
C ASN A 150 1.28 15.28 0.17
N MET A 151 2.42 15.92 -0.06
CA MET A 151 3.59 15.27 -0.64
C MET A 151 4.80 15.66 0.19
N THR A 152 5.49 14.65 0.71
CA THR A 152 6.79 14.81 1.32
C THR A 152 7.86 14.38 0.33
N ALA A 153 8.86 15.23 0.12
CA ALA A 153 10.00 14.93 -0.73
C ALA A 153 11.28 15.15 0.07
N GLN A 154 12.20 14.19 -0.02
CA GLN A 154 13.51 14.36 0.59
C GLN A 154 14.46 15.03 -0.40
N ILE A 155 14.92 16.24 -0.07
CA ILE A 155 15.95 16.92 -0.86
C ILE A 155 17.31 16.33 -0.52
N THR A 156 18.08 15.98 -1.55
CA THR A 156 19.39 15.34 -1.43
C THR A 156 20.38 15.93 -2.44
N SER A 157 21.66 15.59 -2.31
CA SER A 157 22.73 15.90 -3.26
C SER A 157 23.65 14.69 -3.39
N GLN A 158 24.51 14.66 -4.41
CA GLN A 158 25.48 13.58 -4.59
C GLN A 158 26.31 13.34 -3.33
N ASN A 159 26.95 14.39 -2.80
CA ASN A 159 27.73 14.32 -1.56
C ASN A 159 26.89 13.80 -0.36
N LYS A 160 25.61 14.18 -0.25
CA LYS A 160 24.73 13.64 0.81
C LYS A 160 24.46 12.15 0.62
N GLN A 161 24.29 11.67 -0.61
CA GLN A 161 24.08 10.24 -0.87
C GLN A 161 25.34 9.42 -0.63
N GLU A 162 26.50 9.90 -1.09
CA GLU A 162 27.79 9.25 -0.84
C GLU A 162 28.06 9.12 0.67
N LYS A 163 27.84 10.19 1.45
CA LYS A 163 27.95 10.15 2.91
C LYS A 163 26.99 9.15 3.56
N ARG A 164 25.78 8.99 3.04
CA ARG A 164 24.82 7.99 3.55
C ARG A 164 25.28 6.57 3.30
N ILE A 165 25.87 6.31 2.13
CA ILE A 165 26.43 5.00 1.80
C ILE A 165 27.59 4.67 2.75
N VAL A 166 28.53 5.60 2.94
CA VAL A 166 29.66 5.43 3.87
C VAL A 166 29.14 5.19 5.29
N GLY A 167 28.23 6.04 5.80
CA GLY A 167 27.68 5.86 7.14
C GLY A 167 26.88 4.56 7.31
N ALA A 168 26.20 4.07 6.26
CA ALA A 168 25.52 2.77 6.31
C ALA A 168 26.53 1.60 6.32
N TRP A 169 27.66 1.74 5.62
CA TRP A 169 28.74 0.76 5.62
C TRP A 169 29.45 0.71 6.98
N ASP A 170 29.75 1.84 7.58
CA ASP A 170 30.39 1.91 8.92
C ASP A 170 29.51 1.26 9.99
N ARG A 171 28.18 1.35 9.84
CA ARG A 171 27.19 0.69 10.71
C ARG A 171 27.07 -0.81 10.48
N PHE A 172 27.71 -1.37 9.46
CA PHE A 172 27.63 -2.79 9.14
C PHE A 172 28.17 -3.67 10.28
N ASP A 173 29.24 -3.22 10.95
CA ASP A 173 29.82 -3.95 12.10
C ASP A 173 28.87 -4.03 13.30
N ILE A 174 28.01 -3.02 13.48
CA ILE A 174 26.98 -3.04 14.52
C ILE A 174 25.96 -4.14 14.21
N ILE A 175 25.46 -4.22 12.98
CA ILE A 175 24.42 -5.19 12.62
C ILE A 175 24.95 -6.61 12.41
N SER A 176 26.24 -6.77 12.13
CA SER A 176 26.88 -8.08 11.96
C SER A 176 27.07 -8.81 13.30
N ASN A 177 27.11 -8.07 14.42
CA ASN A 177 27.17 -8.66 15.75
C ASN A 177 25.89 -9.49 16.05
N PRO A 178 26.00 -10.80 16.35
CA PRO A 178 24.86 -11.64 16.65
C PRO A 178 24.01 -11.19 17.85
N ALA A 179 24.57 -10.43 18.79
CA ALA A 179 23.81 -9.84 19.89
C ALA A 179 22.74 -8.84 19.40
N ASN A 180 22.97 -8.22 18.23
CA ASN A 180 22.12 -7.20 17.64
C ASN A 180 21.05 -7.75 16.67
N ARG A 181 20.76 -9.06 16.70
CA ARG A 181 19.72 -9.69 15.84
C ARG A 181 18.36 -8.97 15.88
N ARG A 182 17.97 -8.40 17.02
CA ARG A 182 16.73 -7.63 17.15
C ARG A 182 16.76 -6.31 16.39
N LEU A 183 17.91 -5.63 16.37
CA LEU A 183 18.11 -4.44 15.54
C LEU A 183 18.04 -4.79 14.06
N VAL A 184 18.66 -5.90 13.66
CA VAL A 184 18.58 -6.40 12.27
C VAL A 184 17.12 -6.66 11.88
N ALA A 185 16.35 -7.34 12.73
CA ALA A 185 14.93 -7.58 12.50
C ALA A 185 14.15 -6.26 12.38
N ALA A 186 14.40 -5.30 13.27
CA ALA A 186 13.76 -3.98 13.25
C ALA A 186 14.05 -3.23 11.93
N ILE A 187 15.30 -3.20 11.49
CA ILE A 187 15.69 -2.57 10.21
C ILE A 187 15.04 -3.29 9.03
N GLN A 188 14.98 -4.62 9.05
CA GLN A 188 14.31 -5.40 8.01
C GLN A 188 12.82 -5.08 7.93
N TYR A 189 12.11 -4.99 9.06
CA TYR A 189 10.70 -4.62 9.07
C TYR A 189 10.49 -3.18 8.57
N PHE A 190 11.36 -2.24 8.95
CA PHE A 190 11.30 -0.88 8.43
C PHE A 190 11.58 -0.83 6.91
N HIS A 191 12.52 -1.64 6.41
CA HIS A 191 12.78 -1.78 4.99
C HIS A 191 11.55 -2.30 4.22
N VAL A 192 10.87 -3.32 4.76
CA VAL A 192 9.62 -3.85 4.18
C VAL A 192 8.53 -2.78 4.17
N PHE A 193 8.35 -2.05 5.28
CA PHE A 193 7.43 -0.90 5.35
C PHE A 193 7.70 0.09 4.21
N ALA A 194 8.94 0.56 4.05
CA ALA A 194 9.30 1.54 3.02
C ALA A 194 9.11 1.02 1.60
N ARG A 195 9.29 -0.30 1.38
CA ARG A 195 9.02 -0.92 0.08
C ARG A 195 7.54 -1.01 -0.23
N LEU A 196 6.71 -1.41 0.73
CA LEU A 196 5.25 -1.50 0.56
C LEU A 196 4.65 -0.14 0.22
N THR A 197 5.03 0.91 0.96
CA THR A 197 4.52 2.27 0.72
C THR A 197 4.95 2.87 -0.64
N ARG A 198 5.91 2.23 -1.34
CA ARG A 198 6.45 2.65 -2.64
C ARG A 198 6.01 1.73 -3.78
N ALA A 199 5.64 0.49 -3.47
CA ALA A 199 5.13 -0.48 -4.43
C ALA A 199 3.66 -0.24 -4.77
N GLY A 200 2.87 0.27 -3.81
CA GLY A 200 1.46 0.58 -4.04
C GLY A 200 1.27 1.69 -5.07
N GLN A 201 0.28 1.54 -5.93
CA GLN A 201 -0.18 2.59 -6.85
C GLN A 201 -1.01 3.64 -6.12
N THR A 202 -1.53 3.27 -4.94
CA THR A 202 -2.30 4.15 -4.08
C THR A 202 -1.80 4.07 -2.63
N PRO A 203 -1.81 5.19 -1.87
CA PRO A 203 -1.29 5.22 -0.49
C PRO A 203 -1.93 4.21 0.48
N TRP A 204 -3.14 3.73 0.20
CA TRP A 204 -3.87 2.82 1.07
C TRP A 204 -3.68 1.33 0.73
N GLU A 205 -3.09 1.01 -0.43
CA GLU A 205 -3.04 -0.37 -0.98
C GLU A 205 -2.41 -1.38 -0.03
N PHE A 206 -1.34 -0.97 0.66
CA PHE A 206 -0.60 -1.79 1.61
C PHE A 206 -0.53 -1.15 3.00
N MET A 207 -1.48 -0.28 3.33
CA MET A 207 -1.40 0.54 4.54
C MET A 207 -1.45 -0.30 5.81
N SER A 208 -2.30 -1.33 5.87
CA SER A 208 -2.39 -2.22 7.03
C SER A 208 -1.10 -3.01 7.23
N GLU A 209 -0.54 -3.61 6.17
CA GLU A 209 0.73 -4.31 6.22
C GLU A 209 1.90 -3.38 6.56
N ALA A 210 1.88 -2.15 6.05
CA ALA A 210 2.86 -1.12 6.39
C ALA A 210 2.85 -0.84 7.90
N ILE A 211 1.68 -0.58 8.49
CA ILE A 211 1.55 -0.35 9.94
C ILE A 211 1.99 -1.57 10.75
N VAL A 212 1.64 -2.78 10.33
CA VAL A 212 2.11 -4.00 10.99
C VAL A 212 3.63 -4.06 11.01
N ASN A 213 4.30 -3.72 9.91
CA ASN A 213 5.75 -3.71 9.89
C ASN A 213 6.33 -2.66 10.86
N LEU A 214 5.75 -1.47 10.95
CA LEU A 214 6.15 -0.46 11.96
C LEU A 214 5.98 -0.97 13.39
N SER A 215 4.87 -1.66 13.69
CA SER A 215 4.66 -2.27 15.00
C SER A 215 5.74 -3.30 15.33
N LYS A 216 6.15 -4.11 14.35
CA LYS A 216 7.21 -5.11 14.48
C LYS A 216 8.59 -4.47 14.67
N VAL A 217 8.84 -3.27 14.15
CA VAL A 217 10.05 -2.49 14.49
C VAL A 217 10.11 -2.28 16.00
N LEU A 218 9.06 -1.71 16.60
CA LEU A 218 9.02 -1.42 18.03
C LEU A 218 9.07 -2.69 18.89
N GLU A 219 8.31 -3.73 18.55
CA GLU A 219 8.32 -5.00 19.30
C GLU A 219 9.66 -5.75 19.20
N SER A 220 10.38 -5.58 18.09
CA SER A 220 11.71 -6.17 17.93
C SER A 220 12.73 -5.46 18.82
N LEU A 221 12.71 -4.12 18.84
CA LEU A 221 13.61 -3.29 19.63
C LEU A 221 13.32 -3.37 21.13
N PHE A 222 12.04 -3.35 21.51
CA PHE A 222 11.58 -3.22 22.89
C PHE A 222 10.66 -4.39 23.28
N PRO A 223 11.19 -5.62 23.39
CA PRO A 223 10.38 -6.76 23.81
C PRO A 223 9.94 -6.62 25.28
N PRO A 224 8.76 -7.15 25.63
CA PRO A 224 8.38 -7.35 27.03
C PRO A 224 9.44 -8.16 27.79
N GLN A 225 9.91 -7.63 28.91
CA GLN A 225 10.90 -8.30 29.77
C GLN A 225 10.23 -9.27 30.75
N ILE A 226 8.96 -9.03 31.06
CA ILE A 226 8.17 -9.83 32.00
C ILE A 226 6.94 -10.36 31.27
N LYS A 227 6.54 -11.60 31.55
CA LYS A 227 5.42 -12.28 30.87
C LYS A 227 4.08 -11.51 30.91
N LYS A 228 3.87 -10.67 31.91
CA LYS A 228 2.65 -9.85 32.08
C LYS A 228 2.74 -8.46 31.46
N GLN A 229 3.92 -8.03 30.99
CA GLN A 229 4.10 -6.73 30.36
C GLN A 229 3.59 -6.78 28.91
N GLY A 230 2.73 -5.82 28.54
CA GLY A 230 2.26 -5.68 27.16
C GLY A 230 3.33 -5.08 26.24
N SER A 231 3.21 -5.30 24.93
CA SER A 231 4.12 -4.72 23.92
C SER A 231 4.17 -3.18 23.98
N ILE A 232 3.03 -2.53 24.23
CA ILE A 232 2.93 -1.06 24.31
C ILE A 232 3.77 -0.53 25.48
N ASP A 233 3.62 -1.11 26.67
CA ASP A 233 4.35 -0.65 27.85
C ASP A 233 5.86 -0.91 27.74
N ALA A 234 6.25 -2.04 27.12
CA ALA A 234 7.65 -2.32 26.81
C ALA A 234 8.23 -1.27 25.84
N ALA A 235 7.49 -0.90 24.80
CA ALA A 235 7.89 0.13 23.85
C ALA A 235 8.01 1.51 24.52
N ARG A 236 7.06 1.90 25.38
CA ARG A 236 7.13 3.18 26.13
C ARG A 236 8.43 3.29 26.93
N ILE A 237 8.72 2.30 27.77
CA ILE A 237 9.91 2.28 28.62
C ILE A 237 11.17 2.39 27.77
N GLY A 238 11.30 1.58 26.73
CA GLY A 238 12.48 1.61 25.86
C GLY A 238 12.65 2.92 25.08
N LEU A 239 11.55 3.57 24.70
CA LEU A 239 11.59 4.87 24.03
C LEU A 239 11.93 6.01 25.01
N GLU A 240 11.44 5.95 26.24
CA GLU A 240 11.81 6.90 27.31
C GLU A 240 13.30 6.78 27.67
N GLU A 241 13.85 5.56 27.72
CA GLU A 241 15.30 5.30 27.91
C GLU A 241 16.16 5.89 26.76
N LEU A 242 15.60 5.97 25.55
CA LEU A 242 16.24 6.66 24.43
C LEU A 242 16.10 8.20 24.51
N GLY A 243 15.39 8.73 25.51
CA GLY A 243 15.20 10.16 25.75
C GLY A 243 14.12 10.78 24.88
N TYR A 244 13.09 10.03 24.47
CA TYR A 244 11.89 10.62 23.86
C TYR A 244 10.91 11.04 24.97
N GLU A 245 10.21 12.17 24.77
CA GLU A 245 9.16 12.60 25.68
C GLU A 245 7.91 11.74 25.56
N SER A 246 7.23 11.48 26.68
CA SER A 246 6.02 10.64 26.73
C SER A 246 4.92 11.12 25.76
N SER A 247 4.70 12.43 25.66
CA SER A 247 3.74 13.03 24.72
C SER A 247 4.08 12.75 23.26
N TYR A 248 5.38 12.76 22.91
CA TYR A 248 5.87 12.44 21.58
C TYR A 248 5.70 10.95 21.26
N ILE A 249 5.98 10.09 22.23
CA ILE A 249 5.84 8.63 22.13
C ILE A 249 4.39 8.25 21.82
N GLU A 250 3.43 8.75 22.61
CA GLU A 250 2.00 8.45 22.44
C GLU A 250 1.45 8.96 21.12
N LYS A 251 1.90 10.14 20.68
CA LYS A 251 1.39 10.75 19.44
C LYS A 251 1.91 10.04 18.19
N ASN A 252 3.16 9.58 18.18
CA ASN A 252 3.85 9.26 16.93
C ASN A 252 4.30 7.79 16.80
N LEU A 253 4.64 7.13 17.91
CA LEU A 253 5.26 5.80 17.87
C LEU A 253 4.29 4.70 18.32
N ILE A 254 3.61 4.91 19.45
CA ILE A 254 2.64 3.94 19.99
C ILE A 254 1.45 3.63 19.06
N PRO A 255 0.93 4.58 18.24
CA PRO A 255 -0.18 4.26 17.35
C PRO A 255 0.12 3.09 16.40
N ALA A 256 1.38 2.83 16.01
CA ALA A 256 1.73 1.68 15.19
C ALA A 256 1.36 0.34 15.86
N ILE A 257 1.64 0.20 17.16
CA ILE A 257 1.29 -1.02 17.92
C ILE A 257 -0.21 -1.05 18.21
N ALA A 258 -0.80 0.09 18.59
CA ALA A 258 -2.22 0.17 18.88
C ALA A 258 -3.09 -0.16 17.66
N LEU A 259 -2.71 0.33 16.48
CA LEU A 259 -3.45 0.09 15.24
C LEU A 259 -3.29 -1.34 14.71
N ARG A 260 -2.13 -1.98 14.90
CA ARG A 260 -1.82 -3.33 14.36
C ARG A 260 -2.95 -4.35 14.51
N ASN A 261 -3.56 -4.44 15.69
CA ASN A 261 -4.63 -5.43 15.96
C ASN A 261 -6.04 -4.90 15.69
N ASN A 262 -6.16 -3.62 15.34
CA ASN A 262 -7.42 -2.93 15.04
C ASN A 262 -7.54 -2.57 13.55
N ILE A 263 -6.58 -3.01 12.74
CA ILE A 263 -6.58 -2.88 11.28
C ILE A 263 -6.38 -4.28 10.68
N ASP A 264 -7.20 -4.59 9.68
CA ASP A 264 -7.32 -5.84 8.91
C ASP A 264 -5.99 -6.40 8.38
N SER A 265 -5.18 -6.95 9.28
CA SER A 265 -3.83 -7.45 8.97
C SER A 265 -3.48 -8.75 9.70
N GLY A 266 -4.14 -9.01 10.83
CA GLY A 266 -4.07 -10.29 11.56
C GLY A 266 -5.35 -11.13 11.45
N HIS A 267 -6.49 -10.48 11.28
CA HIS A 267 -7.82 -11.09 11.20
C HIS A 267 -8.66 -10.29 10.23
N VAL A 268 -9.48 -10.98 9.42
CA VAL A 268 -10.44 -10.33 8.52
C VAL A 268 -11.38 -9.47 9.36
N ASP A 269 -11.27 -8.16 9.22
CA ASP A 269 -12.16 -7.19 9.86
C ASP A 269 -12.89 -6.37 8.78
N LEU A 270 -14.22 -6.43 8.81
CA LEU A 270 -15.09 -5.70 7.89
C LEU A 270 -15.54 -4.35 8.46
N SER A 271 -14.93 -3.90 9.56
CA SER A 271 -15.21 -2.60 10.18
C SER A 271 -14.98 -1.45 9.20
N ILE A 272 -16.00 -0.61 9.05
CA ILE A 272 -15.96 0.57 8.18
C ILE A 272 -15.58 1.78 9.01
N PHE A 273 -14.44 2.40 8.70
CA PHE A 273 -14.02 3.65 9.31
C PHE A 273 -14.77 4.83 8.71
N THR A 274 -15.02 5.87 9.53
CA THR A 274 -15.53 7.14 9.01
C THR A 274 -14.45 7.87 8.20
N LEU A 275 -14.86 8.81 7.34
CA LEU A 275 -13.92 9.62 6.56
C LEU A 275 -12.91 10.37 7.45
N ASP A 276 -13.35 10.87 8.61
CA ASP A 276 -12.49 11.56 9.57
C ASP A 276 -11.44 10.61 10.16
N GLN A 277 -11.86 9.40 10.57
CA GLN A 277 -10.93 8.38 11.09
C GLN A 277 -9.90 7.98 10.03
N LEU A 278 -10.34 7.80 8.78
CA LEU A 278 -9.43 7.51 7.68
C LEU A 278 -8.45 8.65 7.44
N THR A 279 -8.92 9.90 7.44
CA THR A 279 -8.05 11.08 7.28
C THR A 279 -6.96 11.13 8.35
N VAL A 280 -7.32 10.83 9.61
CA VAL A 280 -6.35 10.71 10.72
C VAL A 280 -5.35 9.59 10.44
N LEU A 281 -5.81 8.41 10.03
CA LEU A 281 -4.96 7.25 9.73
C LEU A 281 -3.96 7.54 8.60
N GLN A 282 -4.40 8.19 7.51
CA GLN A 282 -3.52 8.56 6.41
C GLN A 282 -2.51 9.63 6.84
N THR A 283 -2.94 10.66 7.57
CA THR A 283 -2.01 11.69 8.07
C THR A 283 -0.91 11.07 8.93
N TYR A 284 -1.28 10.08 9.74
CA TYR A 284 -0.32 9.29 10.50
C TYR A 284 0.64 8.51 9.57
N THR A 285 0.13 7.72 8.62
CA THR A 285 0.98 6.86 7.78
C THR A 285 1.88 7.63 6.81
N GLU A 286 1.49 8.83 6.39
CA GLU A 286 2.32 9.70 5.55
C GLU A 286 3.49 10.33 6.31
N SER A 287 3.33 10.60 7.61
CA SER A 287 4.34 11.27 8.43
C SER A 287 5.28 10.30 9.15
N VAL A 288 4.79 9.11 9.51
CA VAL A 288 5.47 8.16 10.39
C VAL A 288 6.78 7.59 9.83
N GLU A 289 6.97 7.54 8.50
CA GLU A 289 8.23 7.06 7.92
C GLU A 289 9.43 7.84 8.45
N SER A 290 9.33 9.17 8.45
CA SER A 290 10.42 10.05 8.89
C SER A 290 10.74 9.85 10.38
N ILE A 291 9.71 9.59 11.18
CA ILE A 291 9.80 9.38 12.63
C ILE A 291 10.50 8.06 12.94
N PHE A 292 10.15 6.98 12.25
CA PHE A 292 10.82 5.69 12.45
C PHE A 292 12.25 5.69 11.89
N ARG A 293 12.51 6.48 10.83
CA ARG A 293 13.88 6.69 10.33
C ARG A 293 14.74 7.43 11.35
N ASP A 294 14.19 8.44 12.03
CA ASP A 294 14.85 9.15 13.14
C ASP A 294 15.14 8.19 14.31
N LEU A 295 14.14 7.43 14.75
CA LEU A 295 14.28 6.42 15.82
C LEU A 295 15.44 5.46 15.55
N LEU A 296 15.48 4.86 14.35
CA LEU A 296 16.55 3.92 13.99
C LEU A 296 17.91 4.61 13.91
N SER A 297 17.97 5.84 13.40
CA SER A 297 19.21 6.62 13.33
C SER A 297 19.75 6.94 14.72
N LYS A 298 18.89 7.38 15.64
CA LYS A 298 19.23 7.68 17.04
C LYS A 298 19.72 6.44 17.80
N ILE A 299 19.15 5.27 17.52
CA ILE A 299 19.63 4.00 18.10
C ILE A 299 21.05 3.69 17.61
N PHE A 300 21.33 3.83 16.31
CA PHE A 300 22.69 3.65 15.80
C PHE A 300 23.68 4.62 16.44
N GLU A 301 23.35 5.91 16.50
CA GLU A 301 24.20 6.94 17.11
C GLU A 301 24.51 6.62 18.59
N LYS A 302 23.52 6.14 19.35
CA LYS A 302 23.73 5.77 20.76
C LYS A 302 24.56 4.49 20.92
N ILE A 303 24.44 3.52 20.02
CA ILE A 303 25.28 2.32 20.01
C ILE A 303 26.72 2.68 19.64
N GLU A 304 26.92 3.51 18.60
CA GLU A 304 28.22 4.04 18.19
C GLU A 304 28.90 4.79 19.35
N ALA A 305 28.12 5.55 20.13
CA ALA A 305 28.61 6.25 21.32
C ALA A 305 28.80 5.33 22.55
N GLY A 306 28.43 4.04 22.48
CA GLY A 306 28.51 3.11 23.61
C GLY A 306 27.53 3.39 24.76
N THR A 307 26.49 4.20 24.50
CA THR A 307 25.51 4.63 25.52
C THR A 307 24.21 3.83 25.49
N TYR A 308 24.08 2.90 24.55
CA TYR A 308 22.91 2.05 24.39
C TYR A 308 23.31 0.68 23.87
N SER A 309 22.61 -0.35 24.33
CA SER A 309 22.69 -1.71 23.78
C SER A 309 21.29 -2.24 23.60
N VAL A 310 21.03 -2.85 22.44
CA VAL A 310 19.77 -3.52 22.18
C VAL A 310 19.71 -4.77 23.06
N VAL A 311 18.53 -5.08 23.60
CA VAL A 311 18.31 -6.31 24.38
C VAL A 311 18.71 -7.51 23.53
N PRO A 312 19.58 -8.42 24.00
CA PRO A 312 19.97 -9.57 23.19
C PRO A 312 18.80 -10.49 22.84
N TYR A 313 18.79 -11.02 21.62
CA TYR A 313 17.83 -12.03 21.23
C TYR A 313 18.18 -13.37 21.89
N LYS A 314 17.21 -13.99 22.58
CA LYS A 314 17.32 -15.37 23.04
C LYS A 314 16.68 -16.28 22.00
N GLU A 315 17.45 -17.24 21.49
CA GLU A 315 16.94 -18.23 20.53
C GLU A 315 15.78 -19.00 21.14
N ASN A 316 14.61 -18.89 20.50
CA ASN A 316 13.44 -19.67 20.83
C ASN A 316 13.21 -20.70 19.72
N LYS A 317 12.82 -21.92 20.08
CA LYS A 317 12.34 -22.89 19.10
C LYS A 317 11.15 -22.30 18.34
N HIS A 318 11.06 -22.58 17.04
CA HIS A 318 9.90 -22.21 16.25
C HIS A 318 8.61 -22.78 16.86
N ARG A 319 7.47 -22.11 16.62
CA ARG A 319 6.17 -22.61 17.10
C ARG A 319 5.89 -23.98 16.45
N ARG A 320 5.54 -24.98 17.26
CA ARG A 320 5.27 -26.36 16.78
C ARG A 320 4.24 -26.40 15.66
N ASP A 321 3.23 -25.53 15.72
CA ASP A 321 2.17 -25.49 14.70
C ASP A 321 2.69 -25.00 13.35
N ALA A 322 3.60 -24.02 13.34
CA ALA A 322 4.24 -23.57 12.10
C ALA A 322 5.04 -24.70 11.44
N ALA A 323 5.80 -25.47 12.22
CA ALA A 323 6.51 -26.64 11.69
C ALA A 323 5.56 -27.70 11.12
N LYS A 324 4.48 -28.03 11.84
CA LYS A 324 3.46 -28.97 11.33
C LYS A 324 2.82 -28.49 10.02
N ILE A 325 2.55 -27.21 9.89
CA ILE A 325 2.00 -26.62 8.66
C ILE A 325 3.01 -26.77 7.50
N ILE A 326 4.30 -26.47 7.74
CA ILE A 326 5.35 -26.61 6.73
C ILE A 326 5.50 -28.06 6.26
N GLU A 327 5.49 -29.03 7.19
CA GLU A 327 5.56 -30.46 6.81
C GLU A 327 4.35 -30.87 5.97
N ARG A 328 3.14 -30.41 6.32
CA ARG A 328 1.94 -30.66 5.49
C ARG A 328 2.07 -30.05 4.09
N LEU A 329 2.63 -28.84 3.95
CA LEU A 329 2.85 -28.23 2.64
C LEU A 329 3.80 -29.07 1.78
N LYS A 330 4.84 -29.67 2.38
CA LYS A 330 5.77 -30.56 1.71
C LYS A 330 5.11 -31.85 1.20
N GLU A 331 4.21 -32.44 2.00
CA GLU A 331 3.45 -33.64 1.61
C GLU A 331 2.55 -33.39 0.39
N HIS A 332 1.99 -32.19 0.25
CA HIS A 332 1.03 -31.87 -0.82
C HIS A 332 1.66 -31.18 -2.03
N GLY A 333 2.80 -30.49 -1.87
CA GLY A 333 3.48 -29.75 -2.95
C GLY A 333 4.41 -30.59 -3.83
N GLY A 334 4.60 -31.88 -3.52
CA GLY A 334 5.65 -32.74 -4.07
C GLY A 334 5.39 -33.45 -5.41
N SER A 335 4.60 -32.89 -6.34
CA SER A 335 4.29 -33.57 -7.62
C SER A 335 4.20 -32.67 -8.87
N HIS A 336 4.73 -31.44 -8.83
CA HIS A 336 4.71 -30.54 -9.99
C HIS A 336 6.12 -30.04 -10.37
N ALA A 337 7.07 -30.98 -10.43
CA ALA A 337 8.38 -30.75 -11.04
C ALA A 337 8.34 -31.13 -12.52
#